data_AF-A0A5C3LNN0-F1
#
_entry.id   AF-A0A5C3LNN0-F1
#
_cell.length_a   1.000
_cell.length_b   1.000
_cell.length_c   1.000
_cell.angle_alpha   90.00
_cell.angle_beta   90.00
_cell.angle_gamma   90.00
#
_symmetry.space_group_name_H-M   'P 1'
#
loop_
_entity.id
_entity.type
_entity.pdbx_description
1 polymer ?
#
loop_
_entity_poly.entity_id
_entity_poly.type
_entity_poly.pdbx_seq_one_letter_code
_entity_poly.pdbx_strand_id
1 'polypeptide(L)'
;MRETVCIFNTAHLCIFLPKFHCELNFIEFSCGPVKRYLQENCNYTFDTLKENILKALASVNFSTIRKWVHQMVHWMDAYCTGLSTQAAQNQIKEFSSAKYHSH
;
A
#
# COMPACT_ATOMS: atom_id res chain seq x y z
N MET A 1 -18.96 0.80 2.84
CA MET A 1 -18.06 0.53 1.70
C MET A 1 -17.45 -0.87 1.88
N ARG A 2 -18.23 -1.92 1.66
CA ARG A 2 -17.76 -3.30 1.51
C ARG A 2 -18.62 -3.94 0.42
N GLU A 3 -18.30 -3.62 -0.82
CA GLU A 3 -18.85 -4.36 -1.95
C GLU A 3 -17.72 -5.25 -2.46
N THR A 4 -17.71 -6.47 -1.95
CA THR A 4 -16.86 -7.54 -2.46
C THR A 4 -17.69 -8.24 -3.54
N VAL A 5 -17.47 -7.84 -4.80
CA VAL A 5 -18.12 -8.50 -5.94
C VAL A 5 -17.23 -9.65 -6.38
N CYS A 6 -17.74 -10.88 -6.24
CA CYS A 6 -17.17 -12.08 -6.83
C CYS A 6 -17.25 -11.98 -8.36
N ILE A 7 -16.13 -12.12 -9.05
CA ILE A 7 -16.09 -12.15 -10.51
C ILE A 7 -16.32 -13.60 -10.94
N PHE A 8 -17.38 -13.84 -11.72
CA PHE A 8 -17.75 -15.15 -12.25
C PHE A 8 -16.56 -15.82 -12.96
N ASN A 9 -16.30 -17.10 -12.62
CA ASN A 9 -15.30 -18.04 -13.18
C ASN A 9 -13.87 -18.11 -12.62
N THR A 10 -13.46 -17.28 -11.66
CA THR A 10 -12.24 -17.56 -10.87
C THR A 10 -12.52 -17.26 -9.40
N ALA A 11 -12.08 -18.09 -8.46
CA ALA A 11 -12.32 -17.92 -7.03
C ALA A 11 -11.51 -16.75 -6.42
N HIS A 12 -11.38 -15.65 -7.15
CA HIS A 12 -10.63 -14.46 -6.76
C HIS A 12 -11.59 -13.38 -6.24
N LEU A 13 -11.25 -12.84 -5.07
CA LEU A 13 -11.95 -11.73 -4.46
C LEU A 13 -11.48 -10.41 -5.08
N CYS A 14 -12.40 -9.60 -5.60
CA CYS A 14 -12.09 -8.26 -6.09
C CYS A 14 -12.37 -7.21 -4.99
N ILE A 15 -11.41 -6.31 -4.77
CA ILE A 15 -11.56 -5.17 -3.85
C ILE A 15 -11.76 -3.92 -4.70
N PHE A 16 -12.93 -3.29 -4.59
CA PHE A 16 -13.23 -2.03 -5.27
C PHE A 16 -12.71 -0.86 -4.43
N LEU A 17 -11.70 -0.17 -4.97
CA LEU A 17 -11.12 1.01 -4.34
C LEU A 17 -11.79 2.29 -4.90
N PRO A 18 -12.17 3.25 -4.04
CA PRO A 18 -12.65 4.56 -4.44
C PRO A 18 -11.67 5.29 -5.37
N LYS A 19 -12.19 5.98 -6.39
CA LYS A 19 -11.38 6.85 -7.25
C LYS A 19 -10.88 8.06 -6.45
N PHE A 20 -9.63 8.47 -6.69
CA PHE A 20 -8.95 9.61 -6.03
C PHE A 20 -8.51 9.42 -4.57
N HIS A 21 -8.42 8.16 -4.11
CA HIS A 21 -7.95 7.80 -2.78
C HIS A 21 -6.67 6.95 -2.87
N CYS A 22 -5.54 7.59 -3.17
CA CYS A 22 -4.25 6.91 -3.35
C CYS A 22 -3.77 6.19 -2.08
N GLU A 23 -4.18 6.69 -0.91
CA GLU A 23 -3.95 6.07 0.40
C GLU A 23 -4.57 4.67 0.54
N LEU A 24 -5.55 4.34 -0.31
CA LEU A 24 -6.18 3.02 -0.37
C LEU A 24 -5.50 2.07 -1.36
N ASN A 25 -4.53 2.54 -2.16
CA ASN A 25 -3.83 1.73 -3.14
C ASN A 25 -2.48 1.23 -2.59
N PHE A 26 -2.47 0.04 -1.99
CA PHE A 26 -1.25 -0.55 -1.39
C PHE A 26 -0.09 -0.70 -2.40
N ILE A 27 -0.38 -0.78 -3.70
CA ILE A 27 0.64 -0.87 -4.76
C ILE A 27 1.46 0.42 -4.80
N GLU A 28 0.85 1.59 -4.58
CA GLU A 28 1.55 2.88 -4.57
C GLU A 28 2.59 2.98 -3.46
N PHE A 29 2.33 2.36 -2.30
CA PHE A 29 3.30 2.27 -1.22
C PHE A 29 4.55 1.47 -1.62
N SER A 30 4.38 0.39 -2.39
CA SER A 30 5.50 -0.42 -2.88
C SER A 30 6.31 0.27 -3.98
N CYS A 31 5.67 1.11 -4.80
CA CYS A 31 6.31 1.82 -5.89
C CYS A 31 7.41 2.79 -5.42
N GLY A 32 7.25 3.43 -4.26
CA GLY A 32 8.24 4.38 -3.72
C GLY A 32 9.61 3.73 -3.48
N PRO A 33 9.70 2.70 -2.62
CA PRO A 33 10.95 1.96 -2.37
C PRO A 33 11.55 1.34 -3.62
N VAL A 34 10.73 0.79 -4.52
CA VAL A 34 11.19 0.22 -5.79
C VAL A 34 11.85 1.30 -6.65
N LYS A 35 11.22 2.48 -6.79
CA LYS A 35 11.81 3.61 -7.52
C LYS A 35 13.12 4.08 -6.90
N ARG A 36 13.19 4.17 -5.57
CA ARG A 36 14.41 4.55 -4.86
C ARG A 36 15.54 3.55 -5.12
N TYR A 37 15.27 2.25 -5.01
CA TYR A 37 16.25 1.22 -5.33
C TYR A 37 16.75 1.35 -6.76
N LEU A 38 15.84 1.55 -7.71
CA LEU A 38 16.21 1.74 -9.12
C LEU A 38 17.05 3.00 -9.33
N GLN A 39 16.75 4.11 -8.66
CA GLN A 39 17.58 5.32 -8.74
C GLN A 39 19.00 5.11 -8.20
N GLU A 40 19.14 4.33 -7.14
CA GLU A 40 20.43 4.03 -6.51
C GLU A 40 21.26 2.99 -7.28
N ASN A 41 20.62 2.13 -8.09
CA ASN A 41 21.26 0.96 -8.71
C ASN A 41 21.17 0.90 -10.26
N CYS A 42 20.59 1.92 -10.91
CA CYS A 42 20.36 1.92 -12.36
C CYS A 42 20.96 3.15 -13.04
N ASN A 43 21.57 2.94 -14.20
CA ASN A 43 22.23 3.99 -15.00
C ASN A 43 21.25 4.68 -15.98
N TYR A 44 19.94 4.67 -15.67
CA TYR A 44 18.86 5.20 -16.50
C TYR A 44 18.74 4.57 -17.91
N THR A 45 19.35 3.41 -18.15
CA THR A 45 19.13 2.63 -19.37
C THR A 45 18.01 1.61 -19.20
N PHE A 46 17.33 1.27 -20.29
CA PHE A 46 16.22 0.33 -20.26
C PHE A 46 16.65 -1.10 -19.88
N ASP A 47 17.84 -1.52 -20.32
CA ASP A 47 18.35 -2.87 -20.03
C ASP A 47 18.69 -3.01 -18.55
N THR A 48 19.39 -2.03 -17.97
CA THR A 48 19.65 -2.00 -16.52
C THR A 48 18.37 -1.89 -15.71
N LEU A 49 17.33 -1.22 -16.22
CA LEU A 49 16.02 -1.17 -15.57
C LEU A 49 15.35 -2.54 -15.55
N LYS A 50 15.33 -3.25 -16.68
CA LYS A 50 14.77 -4.60 -16.80
C LYS A 50 15.44 -5.59 -15.86
N GLU A 51 16.77 -5.55 -15.78
CA GLU A 51 17.52 -6.46 -14.90
C GLU A 51 17.29 -6.18 -13.42
N ASN A 52 17.12 -4.91 -13.05
CA ASN A 52 17.05 -4.49 -11.66
C ASN A 52 15.62 -4.39 -11.12
N ILE A 53 14.57 -4.41 -11.95
CA ILE A 53 13.18 -4.29 -11.47
C ILE A 53 12.78 -5.44 -10.55
N LEU A 54 13.17 -6.67 -10.89
CA LEU A 54 12.89 -7.85 -10.07
C LEU A 54 13.66 -7.81 -8.75
N LYS A 55 14.91 -7.33 -8.77
CA LYS A 55 15.73 -7.14 -7.57
C LYS A 55 15.16 -6.05 -6.67
N ALA A 56 14.69 -4.95 -7.28
CA ALA A 56 14.05 -3.85 -6.57
C ALA A 56 12.76 -4.32 -5.87
N LEU A 57 11.93 -5.13 -6.54
CA LEU A 57 10.75 -5.73 -5.93
C LEU A 57 11.10 -6.70 -4.80
N ALA A 58 12.14 -7.53 -4.99
CA ALA A 58 12.63 -8.46 -3.96
C ALA A 58 13.26 -7.75 -2.75
N SER A 59 13.74 -6.50 -2.92
CA SER A 59 14.28 -5.70 -1.81
C SER A 59 13.21 -5.27 -0.80
N VAL A 60 11.93 -5.27 -1.19
CA VAL A 60 10.83 -4.89 -0.31
C VAL A 60 10.48 -6.06 0.60
N ASN A 61 10.74 -5.89 1.90
CA ASN A 61 10.45 -6.93 2.89
C ASN A 61 8.94 -7.20 3.00
N PHE A 62 8.56 -8.48 3.09
CA PHE A 62 7.18 -8.90 3.27
C PHE A 62 6.50 -8.31 4.51
N SER A 63 7.26 -8.09 5.59
CA SER A 63 6.76 -7.41 6.80
C SER A 63 6.30 -5.97 6.50
N THR A 64 6.99 -5.26 5.61
CA THR A 64 6.62 -3.91 5.16
C THR A 64 5.33 -3.96 4.35
N ILE A 65 5.20 -4.94 3.45
CA ILE A 65 3.97 -5.15 2.66
C ILE A 65 2.78 -5.39 3.58
N ARG A 66 2.93 -6.25 4.60
CA ARG A 66 1.89 -6.50 5.60
C ARG A 66 1.47 -5.23 6.34
N LYS A 67 2.43 -4.37 6.71
CA LYS A 67 2.13 -3.08 7.38
C LYS A 67 1.30 -2.16 6.48
N TRP A 68 1.63 -2.07 5.18
CA TRP A 68 0.86 -1.25 4.25
C TRP A 68 -0.57 -1.77 4.02
N VAL A 69 -0.74 -3.09 3.88
CA VAL A 69 -2.08 -3.70 3.80
C VAL A 69 -2.89 -3.39 5.06
N HIS A 70 -2.28 -3.50 6.23
CA HIS A 70 -2.95 -3.17 7.49
C HIS A 70 -3.32 -1.68 7.56
N GLN A 71 -2.42 -0.80 7.14
CA GLN A 71 -2.70 0.64 7.06
C GLN A 71 -3.87 0.95 6.12
N MET A 72 -3.93 0.31 4.95
CA MET A 72 -5.06 0.43 4.01
C MET A 72 -6.38 0.03 4.66
N VAL A 73 -6.41 -1.06 5.43
CA VAL A 73 -7.63 -1.49 6.15
C VAL A 73 -8.11 -0.42 7.14
N HIS A 74 -7.20 0.23 7.86
CA HIS A 74 -7.56 1.33 8.77
C HIS A 74 -8.10 2.55 8.02
N TRP A 75 -7.51 2.90 6.88
CA TRP A 75 -8.07 3.93 6.00
C TRP A 75 -9.49 3.57 5.54
N MET A 76 -9.72 2.33 5.10
CA MET A 76 -11.04 1.86 4.71
C MET A 76 -12.05 1.96 5.85
N ASP A 77 -11.64 1.63 7.08
CA ASP A 77 -12.49 1.71 8.26
C ASP A 77 -12.86 3.17 8.59
N ALA A 78 -11.87 4.06 8.60
CA ALA A 78 -12.08 5.49 8.80
C ALA A 78 -13.06 6.08 7.77
N TYR A 79 -12.91 5.72 6.49
CA TYR A 79 -13.86 6.12 5.46
C TYR A 79 -15.24 5.48 5.63
N CYS A 80 -15.33 4.23 6.09
CA CYS A 80 -16.62 3.59 6.38
C CYS A 80 -17.37 4.29 7.51
N THR A 81 -16.66 4.85 8.50
CA THR A 81 -17.27 5.65 9.57
C THR A 81 -17.69 7.06 9.12
N GLY A 82 -17.42 7.45 7.87
CA GLY A 82 -17.79 8.75 7.31
C GLY A 82 -16.85 9.89 7.69
N LEU A 83 -15.64 9.59 8.17
CA LEU A 83 -14.65 10.61 8.49
C LEU A 83 -14.16 11.32 7.22
N SER A 84 -13.91 12.63 7.35
CA SER A 84 -13.23 13.39 6.30
C SER A 84 -11.78 12.95 6.16
N THR A 85 -11.17 13.16 4.99
CA THR A 85 -9.77 12.78 4.71
C THR A 85 -8.79 13.30 5.77
N GLN A 86 -9.01 14.52 6.28
CA GLN A 86 -8.13 15.10 7.30
C GLN A 86 -8.28 14.45 8.68
N ALA A 87 -9.51 14.09 9.05
CA ALA A 87 -9.78 13.37 10.30
C ALA A 87 -9.25 11.92 10.25
N ALA A 88 -9.46 11.23 9.12
CA ALA A 88 -8.90 9.90 8.88
C ALA A 88 -7.36 9.90 8.93
N GLN A 89 -6.72 10.92 8.34
CA GLN A 89 -5.26 11.10 8.43
C GLN A 89 -4.78 11.22 9.87
N ASN A 90 -5.47 12.00 10.70
CA ASN A 90 -5.08 12.21 12.09
C ASN A 90 -5.20 10.91 12.90
N GLN A 91 -6.30 10.18 12.75
CA GLN A 91 -6.53 8.89 13.42
C GLN A 91 -5.45 7.85 13.05
N ILE A 92 -5.07 7.81 11.77
CA ILE A 92 -4.07 6.85 11.29
C ILE A 92 -2.66 7.27 11.71
N LYS A 93 -2.38 8.58 11.75
CA LYS A 93 -1.15 9.10 12.33
C LYS A 93 -1.03 8.71 13.80
N GLU A 94 -2.08 8.87 14.60
CA GLU A 94 -2.10 8.45 16.01
C GLU A 94 -1.77 6.96 16.15
N PHE A 95 -2.40 6.10 15.34
CA PHE A 95 -2.10 4.66 15.34
C PHE A 95 -0.65 4.34 14.91
N SER A 96 -0.14 5.00 13.88
CA SER A 96 1.25 4.81 13.43
C SER A 96 2.30 5.35 14.42
N SER A 97 1.91 6.33 15.23
CA SER A 97 2.73 6.97 16.27
C SER A 97 2.64 6.25 17.61
N ALA A 98 1.63 5.40 17.79
CA ALA A 98 1.43 4.63 19.00
C ALA A 98 2.59 3.64 19.19
N LYS A 99 3.52 4.00 20.07
CA LYS A 99 4.48 3.05 20.61
C LYS A 99 3.70 2.06 21.48
N TYR A 100 3.51 0.85 20.98
CA TYR A 100 3.19 -0.27 21.85
C TYR A 100 4.35 -0.42 22.83
N HIS A 101 4.11 -0.10 24.11
CA HIS A 101 4.95 -0.59 25.19
C HIS A 101 4.81 -2.11 25.20
N SER A 102 5.75 -2.81 24.57
CA SER A 102 5.85 -4.25 24.68
C SER A 102 6.11 -4.63 26.13
N HIS A 103 5.28 -5.53 26.67
CA HIS A 103 5.54 -6.27 27.91
C HIS A 103 6.72 -7.23 27.74
#